data_AF-B7Z0X5-F1
#
_entry.id   AF-B7Z0X5-F1
#
_cell.length_a   1.000
_cell.length_b   1.000
_cell.length_c   1.000
_cell.angle_alpha   90.00
_cell.angle_beta   90.00
_cell.angle_gamma   90.00
#
_symmetry.space_group_name_H-M   'P 1'
#
loop_
_entity.id
_entity.type
_entity.pdbx_description
1 polymer ?
#
loop_
_entity_poly.entity_id
_entity_poly.type
_entity_poly.pdbx_seq_one_letter_code
_entity_poly.pdbx_strand_id
1 'polypeptide(L)'
;MNISALLNSYYDLSGEQMNHINEFVARAVLHVVHHYILSVTPSLVLTLCCRSNHTCNFYNKMMSTLFREWGLAPLQIVNVLRGVPWHPVPGRRHFNVIFTDSFAAFEEIRMEYYSREYNYNEHYFIFLQARDRLLQGEMRLIFDYCWRYRLIHCSIQVQKSNGDILFYSYYPFGEHGCSDMEPQLINRYNGSMLVEPDLFPRKLRNFFGCPLRCALWDVPPFLTLDEDQEEVLRVNGGYEGRLLLALAEKMNFTIAVRKVHVNMRDEALEMLRRDEVDLTLGGIRQTVARGMVATSSHNYHQTREVFGVLASSYELSSFDILFYPYRLQIWMGILGVVALSALIQLIVGRMLRERMGSRFWLNLELVFVGMPLLECPRSHTARLYCVMLMMYTLIIRTIYQGLLYHLIRTHQLNRWPQTIESLVQKNFTVVLTPIVQEVLDEIPSVQHMRFRLLEANSELDPLYFLEANHQLRQHVTASALDIFIHFNRLSADKVHQRGEQGSGAHFEIVPEDIISMQLTMYLAKHSFLIDQLNEEIMWMRSVGLLSVWSRWELSESYLRNEQSFQVLGTMELYAIFLMVLVGLIVGLLVFILELVSMRSIYLRKLFT
;
A
#
# COMPACT_ATOMS: atom_id res chain seq x y z
N MET A 1 -38.57 -55.98 -44.13
CA MET A 1 -38.24 -54.64 -43.58
C MET A 1 -36.97 -54.77 -42.76
N ASN A 2 -35.90 -54.10 -43.16
CA ASN A 2 -34.57 -54.24 -42.54
C ASN A 2 -34.50 -53.35 -41.29
N ILE A 3 -34.69 -53.93 -40.11
CA ILE A 3 -34.84 -53.22 -38.82
C ILE A 3 -33.60 -52.39 -38.47
N SER A 4 -32.41 -52.81 -38.92
CA SER A 4 -31.15 -52.09 -38.76
C SER A 4 -31.05 -50.80 -39.57
N ALA A 5 -31.67 -50.74 -40.75
CA ALA A 5 -31.71 -49.52 -41.56
C ALA A 5 -32.68 -48.46 -40.97
N LEU A 6 -33.75 -48.92 -40.32
CA LEU A 6 -34.71 -48.07 -39.62
C LEU A 6 -34.11 -47.46 -38.34
N LEU A 7 -33.36 -48.26 -37.56
CA LEU A 7 -32.65 -47.73 -36.38
C LEU A 7 -31.60 -46.68 -36.78
N ASN A 8 -30.82 -46.92 -37.84
CA ASN A 8 -29.85 -45.93 -38.33
C ASN A 8 -30.52 -44.65 -38.84
N SER A 9 -31.69 -44.74 -39.49
CA SER A 9 -32.45 -43.55 -39.91
C SER A 9 -32.93 -42.70 -38.72
N TYR A 10 -33.20 -43.34 -37.58
CA TYR A 10 -33.62 -42.65 -36.36
C TYR A 10 -32.45 -41.91 -35.68
N TYR A 11 -31.24 -42.46 -35.79
CA TYR A 11 -30.00 -41.79 -35.35
C TYR A 11 -29.55 -40.66 -36.29
N ASP A 12 -30.03 -40.63 -37.54
CA ASP A 12 -29.62 -39.65 -38.56
C ASP A 12 -30.45 -38.35 -38.57
N LEU A 13 -31.57 -38.30 -37.86
CA LEU A 13 -32.52 -37.17 -37.87
C LEU A 13 -32.36 -36.29 -36.63
N SER A 14 -31.19 -35.66 -36.46
CA SER A 14 -30.98 -34.62 -35.45
C SER A 14 -31.79 -33.36 -35.81
N GLY A 15 -33.06 -33.35 -35.42
CA GLY A 15 -33.96 -32.20 -35.48
C GLY A 15 -35.33 -32.44 -36.16
N GLU A 16 -35.58 -33.60 -36.78
CA GLU A 16 -36.95 -34.03 -37.08
C GLU A 16 -37.53 -34.70 -35.84
N GLN A 17 -37.86 -33.91 -34.83
CA GLN A 17 -38.54 -34.40 -33.64
C GLN A 17 -39.94 -33.79 -33.52
N MET A 18 -40.90 -34.66 -33.17
CA MET A 18 -42.28 -34.25 -32.90
C MET A 18 -42.31 -33.04 -31.96
N ASN A 19 -43.26 -32.11 -32.19
CA ASN A 19 -43.36 -30.84 -31.46
C ASN A 19 -43.19 -30.94 -29.92
N HIS A 20 -43.60 -32.07 -29.32
CA HIS A 20 -43.48 -32.32 -27.88
C HIS A 20 -42.03 -32.30 -27.36
N ILE A 21 -41.04 -32.79 -28.15
CA ILE A 21 -39.63 -32.79 -27.71
C ILE A 21 -39.05 -31.37 -27.82
N ASN A 22 -39.44 -30.61 -28.84
CA ASN A 22 -39.02 -29.21 -28.98
C ASN A 22 -39.55 -28.35 -27.82
N GLU A 23 -40.78 -28.60 -27.36
CA GLU A 23 -41.34 -27.95 -26.16
C GLU A 23 -40.62 -28.38 -24.88
N PHE A 24 -40.17 -29.63 -24.79
CA PHE A 24 -39.40 -30.12 -23.66
C PHE A 24 -38.03 -29.44 -23.56
N VAL A 25 -37.34 -29.29 -24.70
CA VAL A 25 -36.07 -28.56 -24.79
C VAL A 25 -36.24 -27.08 -24.49
N ALA A 26 -37.28 -26.45 -25.04
CA ALA A 26 -37.59 -25.06 -24.74
C ALA A 26 -37.84 -24.83 -23.24
N ARG A 27 -38.56 -25.75 -22.57
CA ARG A 27 -38.78 -25.71 -21.12
C ARG A 27 -37.48 -25.83 -20.33
N ALA A 28 -36.55 -26.67 -20.76
CA ALA A 28 -35.24 -26.78 -20.11
C ALA A 28 -34.42 -25.49 -20.23
N VAL A 29 -34.38 -24.89 -21.43
CA VAL A 29 -33.70 -23.60 -21.67
C VAL A 29 -34.35 -22.49 -20.84
N LEU A 30 -35.69 -22.42 -20.80
CA LEU A 30 -36.43 -21.46 -19.97
C LEU A 30 -36.14 -21.65 -18.48
N HIS A 31 -36.07 -22.89 -18.00
CA HIS A 31 -35.74 -23.18 -16.60
C HIS A 31 -34.37 -22.61 -16.24
N VAL A 32 -33.36 -22.83 -17.10
CA VAL A 32 -32.02 -22.25 -16.91
C VAL A 32 -32.08 -20.73 -16.87
N VAL A 33 -32.74 -20.12 -17.85
CA VAL A 33 -32.85 -18.67 -17.97
C VAL A 33 -33.52 -18.07 -16.73
N HIS A 34 -34.69 -18.58 -16.34
CA HIS A 34 -35.46 -18.03 -15.22
C HIS A 34 -34.76 -18.24 -13.88
N HIS A 35 -34.20 -19.42 -13.65
CA HIS A 35 -33.69 -19.79 -12.32
C HIS A 35 -32.24 -19.36 -12.09
N TYR A 36 -31.39 -19.33 -13.13
CA TYR A 36 -29.96 -19.04 -13.00
C TYR A 36 -29.53 -17.70 -13.57
N ILE A 37 -30.20 -17.21 -14.61
CA ILE A 37 -29.79 -15.97 -15.28
C ILE A 37 -30.60 -14.79 -14.73
N LEU A 38 -31.93 -14.88 -14.81
CA LEU A 38 -32.85 -13.82 -14.42
C LEU A 38 -32.94 -13.61 -12.90
N SER A 39 -32.54 -14.62 -12.11
CA SER A 39 -32.40 -14.50 -10.66
C SER A 39 -31.25 -13.58 -10.25
N VAL A 40 -30.21 -13.48 -11.09
CA VAL A 40 -29.01 -12.68 -10.82
C VAL A 40 -29.02 -11.35 -11.56
N THR A 41 -29.47 -11.34 -12.83
CA THR A 41 -29.46 -10.13 -13.66
C THR A 41 -30.72 -9.97 -14.50
N PRO A 42 -31.25 -8.74 -14.64
CA PRO A 42 -32.44 -8.49 -15.45
C PRO A 42 -32.15 -8.41 -16.96
N SER A 43 -30.88 -8.30 -17.37
CA SER A 43 -30.47 -8.12 -18.76
C SER A 43 -29.69 -9.32 -19.27
N LEU A 44 -30.06 -9.83 -20.43
CA LEU A 44 -29.34 -10.93 -21.06
C LEU A 44 -29.11 -10.70 -22.56
N VAL A 45 -28.03 -11.28 -23.07
CA VAL A 45 -27.72 -11.25 -24.49
C VAL A 45 -27.88 -12.65 -25.07
N LEU A 46 -28.76 -12.77 -26.06
CA LEU A 46 -29.02 -14.01 -26.78
C LEU A 46 -28.37 -13.92 -28.16
N THR A 47 -27.35 -14.74 -28.38
CA THR A 47 -26.65 -14.80 -29.65
C THR A 47 -27.03 -16.06 -30.41
N LEU A 48 -27.45 -15.94 -31.67
CA LEU A 48 -27.68 -17.08 -32.55
C LEU A 48 -26.65 -17.10 -33.67
N CYS A 49 -26.00 -18.26 -33.84
CA CYS A 49 -25.17 -18.54 -34.99
C CYS A 49 -25.34 -20.00 -35.41
N CYS A 50 -25.88 -20.24 -36.60
CA CYS A 50 -26.12 -21.59 -37.12
C CYS A 50 -25.71 -21.67 -38.60
N ARG A 51 -25.29 -22.85 -39.06
CA ARG A 51 -24.80 -23.09 -40.43
C ARG A 51 -25.65 -24.10 -41.19
N SER A 52 -26.34 -24.99 -40.50
CA SER A 52 -27.34 -25.87 -41.11
C SER A 52 -28.71 -25.18 -41.18
N ASN A 53 -29.31 -25.14 -42.37
CA ASN A 53 -30.66 -24.59 -42.53
C ASN A 53 -31.69 -25.27 -41.61
N HIS A 54 -31.49 -26.56 -41.34
CA HIS A 54 -32.36 -27.33 -40.46
C HIS A 54 -32.28 -26.83 -39.01
N THR A 55 -31.07 -26.70 -38.46
CA THR A 55 -30.86 -26.23 -37.08
C THR A 55 -31.27 -24.77 -36.94
N CYS A 56 -31.02 -23.94 -37.95
CA CYS A 56 -31.50 -22.55 -37.99
C CYS A 56 -33.02 -22.45 -37.92
N ASN A 57 -33.75 -23.27 -38.69
CA ASN A 57 -35.21 -23.31 -38.63
C ASN A 57 -35.70 -23.80 -37.25
N PHE A 58 -35.04 -24.80 -36.69
CA PHE A 58 -35.31 -25.28 -35.34
C PHE A 58 -35.12 -24.18 -34.29
N TYR A 59 -34.01 -23.43 -34.34
CA TYR A 59 -33.77 -22.30 -33.43
C TYR A 59 -34.77 -21.18 -33.59
N ASN A 60 -35.15 -20.81 -34.83
CA ASN A 60 -36.20 -19.82 -35.06
C ASN A 60 -37.54 -20.25 -34.45
N LYS A 61 -37.90 -21.53 -34.60
CA LYS A 61 -39.12 -22.09 -34.00
C LYS A 61 -39.01 -22.13 -32.47
N MET A 62 -37.89 -22.59 -31.93
CA MET A 62 -37.63 -22.60 -30.49
C MET A 62 -37.71 -21.18 -29.91
N MET A 63 -37.18 -20.19 -30.62
CA MET A 63 -37.25 -18.78 -30.24
C MET A 63 -38.68 -18.29 -30.06
N SER A 64 -39.56 -18.64 -30.99
CA SER A 64 -40.98 -18.26 -30.90
C SER A 64 -41.66 -18.85 -29.67
N THR A 65 -41.29 -20.07 -29.28
CA THR A 65 -41.77 -20.72 -28.06
C THR A 65 -41.18 -20.07 -26.81
N LEU A 66 -39.86 -19.83 -26.82
CA LEU A 66 -39.13 -19.19 -25.72
C LEU A 66 -39.69 -17.80 -25.43
N PHE A 67 -39.86 -16.94 -26.43
CA PHE A 67 -40.35 -15.56 -26.23
C PHE A 67 -41.79 -15.47 -25.73
N ARG A 68 -42.61 -16.48 -26.00
CA ARG A 68 -43.96 -16.55 -25.42
C ARG A 68 -43.92 -16.74 -23.90
N GLU A 69 -42.89 -17.42 -23.39
CA GLU A 69 -42.79 -17.88 -22.00
C GLU A 69 -41.63 -17.20 -21.21
N TRP A 70 -40.83 -16.36 -21.87
CA TRP A 70 -39.65 -15.71 -21.28
C TRP A 70 -39.99 -14.63 -20.24
N GLY A 71 -41.14 -13.97 -20.37
CA GLY A 71 -41.54 -12.87 -19.49
C GLY A 71 -40.88 -11.52 -19.80
N LEU A 72 -41.02 -10.56 -18.88
CA LEU A 72 -40.59 -9.16 -19.02
C LEU A 72 -39.11 -8.99 -18.61
N ALA A 73 -38.18 -9.46 -19.44
CA ALA A 73 -36.75 -9.16 -19.28
C ALA A 73 -36.21 -8.46 -20.54
N PRO A 74 -35.47 -7.33 -20.42
CA PRO A 74 -34.81 -6.71 -21.55
C PRO A 74 -33.82 -7.69 -22.19
N LEU A 75 -34.12 -8.06 -23.44
CA LEU A 75 -33.38 -9.03 -24.22
C LEU A 75 -32.68 -8.34 -25.39
N GLN A 76 -31.37 -8.50 -25.49
CA GLN A 76 -30.61 -8.12 -26.69
C GLN A 76 -30.36 -9.35 -27.55
N ILE A 77 -30.94 -9.38 -28.75
CA ILE A 77 -30.77 -10.50 -29.70
C ILE A 77 -29.70 -10.13 -30.72
N VAL A 78 -28.69 -10.99 -30.87
CA VAL A 78 -27.61 -10.83 -31.84
C VAL A 78 -27.63 -12.03 -32.79
N ASN A 79 -27.96 -11.82 -34.06
CA ASN A 79 -27.93 -12.85 -35.09
C ASN A 79 -26.66 -12.74 -35.94
N VAL A 80 -25.85 -13.78 -35.96
CA VAL A 80 -24.65 -13.88 -36.79
C VAL A 80 -24.97 -14.69 -38.05
N LEU A 81 -25.27 -13.97 -39.12
CA LEU A 81 -25.70 -14.54 -40.40
C LEU A 81 -24.51 -14.87 -41.31
N ARG A 82 -24.64 -15.96 -42.08
CA ARG A 82 -23.61 -16.38 -43.04
C ARG A 82 -23.48 -15.35 -44.17
N GLY A 83 -22.25 -14.94 -44.47
CA GLY A 83 -21.94 -13.99 -45.55
C GLY A 83 -22.16 -12.52 -45.19
N VAL A 84 -22.62 -12.21 -43.98
CA VAL A 84 -22.69 -10.83 -43.48
C VAL A 84 -21.38 -10.53 -42.73
N PRO A 85 -20.67 -9.43 -43.05
CA PRO A 85 -19.50 -9.03 -42.27
C PRO A 85 -19.90 -8.82 -40.80
N TRP A 86 -19.16 -9.46 -39.91
CA TRP A 86 -19.35 -9.33 -38.48
C TRP A 86 -19.04 -7.90 -38.03
N HIS A 87 -19.90 -7.36 -37.16
CA HIS A 87 -19.72 -6.06 -36.54
C HIS A 87 -19.91 -6.19 -35.02
N PRO A 88 -19.08 -5.50 -34.22
CA PRO A 88 -19.21 -5.55 -32.78
C PRO A 88 -20.50 -4.84 -32.34
N VAL A 89 -21.33 -5.55 -31.58
CA VAL A 89 -22.56 -4.99 -31.02
C VAL A 89 -22.29 -4.51 -29.59
N PRO A 90 -22.41 -3.21 -29.31
CA PRO A 90 -22.13 -2.66 -27.99
C PRO A 90 -23.16 -3.15 -26.96
N GLY A 91 -22.72 -3.30 -25.72
CA GLY A 91 -23.55 -3.73 -24.59
C GLY A 91 -22.75 -4.57 -23.59
N ARG A 92 -23.07 -4.45 -22.31
CA ARG A 92 -22.49 -5.30 -21.27
C ARG A 92 -23.07 -6.70 -21.36
N ARG A 93 -22.22 -7.71 -21.25
CA ARG A 93 -22.54 -9.12 -21.52
C ARG A 93 -22.20 -10.02 -20.34
N HIS A 94 -22.81 -9.78 -19.18
CA HIS A 94 -22.49 -10.56 -17.98
C HIS A 94 -23.03 -11.99 -18.05
N PHE A 95 -24.23 -12.19 -18.63
CA PHE A 95 -24.79 -13.49 -18.95
C PHE A 95 -25.07 -13.58 -20.44
N ASN A 96 -24.49 -14.57 -21.09
CA ASN A 96 -24.57 -14.82 -22.52
C ASN A 96 -25.29 -16.15 -22.75
N VAL A 97 -26.42 -16.09 -23.46
CA VAL A 97 -27.08 -17.29 -23.98
C VAL A 97 -26.72 -17.42 -25.45
N ILE A 98 -26.16 -18.56 -25.86
CA ILE A 98 -25.63 -18.76 -27.21
C ILE A 98 -26.28 -20.00 -27.82
N PHE A 99 -26.93 -19.86 -28.96
CA PHE A 99 -27.43 -21.00 -29.74
C PHE A 99 -26.52 -21.24 -30.92
N THR A 100 -25.90 -22.42 -30.96
CA THR A 100 -24.94 -22.81 -31.99
C THR A 100 -25.06 -24.26 -32.40
N ASP A 101 -24.84 -24.57 -33.68
CA ASP A 101 -24.94 -25.94 -34.18
C ASP A 101 -23.58 -26.65 -34.36
N SER A 102 -22.48 -25.90 -34.28
CA SER A 102 -21.11 -26.40 -34.46
C SER A 102 -20.09 -25.43 -33.86
N PHE A 103 -18.87 -25.92 -33.63
CA PHE A 103 -17.73 -25.11 -33.21
C PHE A 103 -17.42 -24.00 -34.23
N ALA A 104 -17.44 -24.31 -35.53
CA ALA A 104 -17.21 -23.31 -36.58
C ALA A 104 -18.21 -22.15 -36.51
N ALA A 105 -19.50 -22.43 -36.25
CA ALA A 105 -20.50 -21.40 -36.05
C ALA A 105 -20.27 -20.62 -34.75
N PHE A 106 -19.85 -21.30 -33.68
CA PHE A 106 -19.54 -20.68 -32.39
C PHE A 106 -18.35 -19.71 -32.49
N GLU A 107 -17.27 -20.11 -33.16
CA GLU A 107 -16.05 -19.30 -33.35
C GLU A 107 -16.35 -17.98 -34.08
N GLU A 108 -17.27 -18.00 -35.05
CA GLU A 108 -17.66 -16.80 -35.81
C GLU A 108 -18.34 -15.72 -34.96
N ILE A 109 -18.87 -16.06 -33.78
CA ILE A 109 -19.47 -15.09 -32.85
C ILE A 109 -18.41 -14.14 -32.29
N ARG A 110 -17.17 -14.64 -32.13
CA ARG A 110 -16.02 -13.93 -31.57
C ARG A 110 -16.24 -13.39 -30.16
N MET A 111 -16.48 -14.30 -29.21
CA MET A 111 -16.69 -13.92 -27.81
C MET A 111 -15.43 -13.31 -27.18
N GLU A 112 -14.24 -13.71 -27.65
CA GLU A 112 -12.95 -13.18 -27.18
C GLU A 112 -12.83 -11.66 -27.37
N TYR A 113 -13.50 -11.11 -28.38
CA TYR A 113 -13.46 -9.67 -28.63
C TYR A 113 -14.17 -8.89 -27.52
N TYR A 114 -15.27 -9.42 -26.99
CA TYR A 114 -16.09 -8.74 -26.00
C TYR A 114 -15.53 -8.86 -24.58
N SER A 115 -14.92 -10.01 -24.26
CA SER A 115 -14.38 -10.26 -22.92
C SER A 115 -13.05 -9.55 -22.66
N ARG A 116 -12.26 -9.26 -23.71
CA ARG A 116 -10.89 -8.71 -23.59
C ARG A 116 -10.78 -7.45 -22.73
N GLU A 117 -11.82 -6.64 -22.65
CA GLU A 117 -11.79 -5.39 -21.89
C GLU A 117 -12.40 -5.50 -20.48
N TYR A 118 -13.04 -6.63 -20.15
CA TYR A 118 -13.72 -6.79 -18.88
C TYR A 118 -12.75 -7.16 -17.76
N ASN A 119 -13.11 -6.70 -16.56
CA ASN A 119 -12.39 -6.93 -15.31
C ASN A 119 -13.12 -7.96 -14.41
N TYR A 120 -14.10 -8.68 -14.96
CA TYR A 120 -14.91 -9.67 -14.28
C TYR A 120 -15.14 -10.87 -15.20
N ASN A 121 -15.49 -12.03 -14.64
CA ASN A 121 -15.86 -13.20 -15.42
C ASN A 121 -17.32 -13.14 -15.85
N GLU A 122 -17.60 -13.45 -17.12
CA GLU A 122 -18.96 -13.59 -17.62
C GLU A 122 -19.39 -15.06 -17.63
N HIS A 123 -20.70 -15.27 -17.68
CA HIS A 123 -21.32 -16.59 -17.71
C HIS A 123 -21.81 -16.89 -19.11
N TYR A 124 -21.35 -18.02 -19.68
CA TYR A 124 -21.69 -18.46 -21.03
C TYR A 124 -22.51 -19.74 -20.97
N PHE A 125 -23.78 -19.61 -21.30
CA PHE A 125 -24.70 -20.71 -21.47
C PHE A 125 -24.89 -21.02 -22.96
N ILE A 126 -24.37 -22.15 -23.40
CA ILE A 126 -24.31 -22.53 -24.81
C ILE A 126 -25.29 -23.68 -25.05
N PHE A 127 -26.28 -23.47 -25.89
CA PHE A 127 -27.13 -24.55 -26.39
C PHE A 127 -26.58 -25.05 -27.72
N LEU A 128 -25.99 -26.25 -27.69
CA LEU A 128 -25.36 -26.89 -28.83
C LEU A 128 -26.30 -27.94 -29.44
N GLN A 129 -26.75 -27.71 -30.68
CA GLN A 129 -27.54 -28.69 -31.44
C GLN A 129 -26.69 -29.32 -32.54
N ALA A 130 -26.05 -30.45 -32.24
CA ALA A 130 -25.31 -31.24 -33.22
C ALA A 130 -25.73 -32.73 -33.17
N ARG A 131 -25.23 -33.53 -34.12
CA ARG A 131 -25.48 -34.98 -34.14
C ARG A 131 -24.75 -35.66 -32.99
N ASP A 132 -25.35 -36.68 -32.37
CA ASP A 132 -24.79 -37.39 -31.21
C ASP A 132 -23.33 -37.84 -31.39
N ARG A 133 -22.97 -38.35 -32.57
CA ARG A 133 -21.60 -38.78 -32.90
C ARG A 133 -20.57 -37.64 -32.93
N LEU A 134 -21.01 -36.41 -33.13
CA LEU A 134 -20.16 -35.22 -33.23
C LEU A 134 -20.12 -34.43 -31.92
N LEU A 135 -21.14 -34.55 -31.05
CA LEU A 135 -21.28 -33.76 -29.83
C LEU A 135 -20.00 -33.73 -28.99
N GLN A 136 -19.37 -34.88 -28.72
CA GLN A 136 -18.17 -34.93 -27.88
C GLN A 136 -17.00 -34.14 -28.49
N GLY A 137 -16.81 -34.23 -29.80
CA GLY A 137 -15.76 -33.51 -30.52
C GLY A 137 -16.02 -31.99 -30.55
N GLU A 138 -17.26 -31.60 -30.87
CA GLU A 138 -17.67 -30.19 -30.90
C GLU A 138 -17.57 -29.54 -29.51
N MET A 139 -18.04 -30.23 -28.45
CA MET A 139 -17.93 -29.74 -27.08
C MET A 139 -16.48 -29.55 -26.65
N ARG A 140 -15.60 -30.50 -26.98
CA ARG A 140 -14.16 -30.39 -26.66
C ARG A 140 -13.53 -29.16 -27.33
N LEU A 141 -13.85 -28.88 -28.60
CA LEU A 141 -13.35 -27.69 -29.31
C LEU A 141 -13.89 -26.40 -28.71
N ILE A 142 -15.17 -26.36 -28.32
CA ILE A 142 -15.78 -25.20 -27.65
C ILE A 142 -15.12 -24.95 -26.29
N PHE A 143 -14.88 -25.99 -25.49
CA PHE A 143 -14.21 -25.83 -24.19
C PHE A 143 -12.74 -25.45 -24.32
N ASP A 144 -12.03 -26.00 -25.30
CA ASP A 144 -10.66 -25.58 -25.62
C ASP A 144 -10.60 -24.08 -25.98
N TYR A 145 -11.56 -23.61 -26.78
CA TYR A 145 -11.71 -22.18 -27.06
C TYR A 145 -12.04 -21.37 -25.80
N CYS A 146 -13.01 -21.82 -24.97
CA CYS A 146 -13.34 -21.14 -23.73
C CYS A 146 -12.12 -20.98 -22.84
N TRP A 147 -11.31 -22.04 -22.69
CA TRP A 147 -10.10 -21.98 -21.88
C TRP A 147 -9.02 -21.09 -22.47
N ARG A 148 -8.77 -21.19 -23.78
CA ARG A 148 -7.80 -20.35 -24.49
C ARG A 148 -8.06 -18.86 -24.28
N TYR A 149 -9.33 -18.47 -24.17
CA TYR A 149 -9.76 -17.09 -23.93
C TYR A 149 -10.24 -16.82 -22.50
N ARG A 150 -9.92 -17.71 -21.54
CA ARG A 150 -10.17 -17.55 -20.10
C ARG A 150 -11.64 -17.43 -19.69
N LEU A 151 -12.55 -17.92 -20.53
CA LEU A 151 -13.99 -17.99 -20.28
C LEU A 151 -14.33 -19.12 -19.31
N ILE A 152 -14.06 -18.92 -18.02
CA ILE A 152 -14.13 -19.98 -17.01
C ILE A 152 -15.53 -20.56 -16.80
N HIS A 153 -16.57 -19.71 -16.89
CA HIS A 153 -17.96 -20.11 -16.69
C HIS A 153 -18.66 -20.46 -18.02
N CYS A 154 -18.12 -21.43 -18.75
CA CYS A 154 -18.81 -22.04 -19.90
C CYS A 154 -19.58 -23.31 -19.49
N SER A 155 -20.87 -23.35 -19.82
CA SER A 155 -21.75 -24.52 -19.67
C SER A 155 -22.46 -24.80 -20.99
N ILE A 156 -22.41 -26.04 -21.46
CA ILE A 156 -23.01 -26.47 -22.72
C ILE A 156 -24.22 -27.37 -22.42
N GLN A 157 -25.40 -26.94 -22.84
CA GLN A 157 -26.57 -27.81 -22.93
C GLN A 157 -26.55 -28.53 -24.28
N VAL A 158 -26.73 -29.86 -24.24
CA VAL A 158 -26.93 -30.69 -25.43
C VAL A 158 -28.19 -31.51 -25.30
N GLN A 159 -28.77 -31.83 -26.45
CA GLN A 159 -29.90 -32.74 -26.56
C GLN A 159 -29.45 -34.01 -27.29
N LYS A 160 -29.61 -35.17 -26.66
CA LYS A 160 -29.33 -36.47 -27.29
C LYS A 160 -30.52 -37.00 -28.08
N SER A 161 -30.27 -37.91 -29.01
CA SER A 161 -31.31 -38.59 -29.81
C SER A 161 -32.37 -39.31 -28.98
N ASN A 162 -32.01 -39.79 -27.79
CA ASN A 162 -32.93 -40.43 -26.84
C ASN A 162 -33.86 -39.45 -26.11
N GLY A 163 -33.73 -38.13 -26.34
CA GLY A 163 -34.53 -37.09 -25.69
C GLY A 163 -33.93 -36.55 -24.39
N ASP A 164 -32.80 -37.10 -23.93
CA ASP A 164 -32.13 -36.60 -22.73
C ASP A 164 -31.52 -35.21 -22.97
N ILE A 165 -31.70 -34.33 -21.98
CA ILE A 165 -31.07 -33.01 -21.95
C ILE A 165 -29.98 -33.05 -20.88
N LEU A 166 -28.75 -32.83 -21.33
CA LEU A 166 -27.54 -32.97 -20.52
C LEU A 166 -26.77 -31.65 -20.54
N PHE A 167 -26.15 -31.33 -19.41
CA PHE A 167 -25.31 -30.14 -19.26
C PHE A 167 -23.89 -30.58 -19.00
N TYR A 168 -22.98 -30.01 -19.78
CA TYR A 168 -21.55 -30.29 -19.72
C TYR A 168 -20.79 -29.03 -19.34
N SER A 169 -19.70 -29.21 -18.61
CA SER A 169 -18.68 -28.19 -18.42
C SER A 169 -17.30 -28.83 -18.46
N TYR A 170 -16.26 -28.03 -18.33
CA TYR A 170 -14.88 -28.50 -18.27
C TYR A 170 -14.25 -28.11 -16.94
N TYR A 171 -13.29 -28.92 -16.48
CA TYR A 171 -12.52 -28.68 -15.26
C TYR A 171 -11.05 -28.52 -15.63
N PRO A 172 -10.52 -27.29 -15.72
CA PRO A 172 -9.16 -27.07 -16.17
C PRO A 172 -8.11 -27.63 -15.19
N PHE A 173 -8.47 -27.84 -13.93
CA PHE A 173 -7.59 -28.38 -12.90
C PHE A 173 -8.20 -29.66 -12.34
N GLY A 174 -7.41 -30.74 -12.34
CA GLY A 174 -7.78 -32.03 -11.78
C GLY A 174 -6.56 -32.81 -11.31
N GLU A 175 -6.78 -33.95 -10.67
CA GLU A 175 -5.69 -34.78 -10.11
C GLU A 175 -4.73 -35.33 -11.18
N HIS A 176 -5.19 -35.46 -12.43
CA HIS A 176 -4.45 -36.09 -13.51
C HIS A 176 -3.71 -35.10 -14.43
N GLY A 177 -3.90 -33.79 -14.24
CA GLY A 177 -3.21 -32.80 -15.05
C GLY A 177 -3.73 -31.36 -14.92
N CYS A 178 -2.96 -30.45 -15.50
CA CYS A 178 -3.29 -29.04 -15.62
C CYS A 178 -3.75 -28.75 -17.07
N SER A 179 -4.82 -28.00 -17.23
CA SER A 179 -5.51 -27.68 -18.50
C SER A 179 -6.24 -28.86 -19.17
N ASP A 180 -7.03 -29.61 -18.41
CA ASP A 180 -7.94 -30.60 -19.00
C ASP A 180 -9.24 -29.95 -19.53
N MET A 181 -9.54 -30.22 -20.80
CA MET A 181 -10.71 -29.70 -21.53
C MET A 181 -11.72 -30.79 -21.88
N GLU A 182 -11.58 -31.97 -21.29
CA GLU A 182 -12.52 -33.05 -21.54
C GLU A 182 -13.94 -32.66 -21.05
N PRO A 183 -14.98 -32.80 -21.90
CA PRO A 183 -16.36 -32.53 -21.51
C PRO A 183 -16.80 -33.42 -20.34
N GLN A 184 -17.08 -32.84 -19.19
CA GLN A 184 -17.61 -33.53 -18.02
C GLN A 184 -19.08 -33.21 -17.84
N LEU A 185 -19.89 -34.24 -17.59
CA LEU A 185 -21.30 -34.09 -17.32
C LEU A 185 -21.48 -33.47 -15.93
N ILE A 186 -22.11 -32.30 -15.88
CA ILE A 186 -22.38 -31.58 -14.62
C ILE A 186 -23.83 -31.68 -14.18
N ASN A 187 -24.76 -31.89 -15.12
CA ASN A 187 -26.18 -31.86 -14.76
C ASN A 187 -27.05 -32.58 -15.78
N ARG A 188 -28.27 -32.91 -15.37
CA ARG A 188 -29.33 -33.50 -16.20
C ARG A 188 -30.64 -32.81 -15.91
N TYR A 189 -31.46 -32.60 -16.94
CA TYR A 189 -32.82 -32.09 -16.76
C TYR A 189 -33.82 -33.24 -16.63
N ASN A 190 -34.60 -33.27 -15.56
CA ASN A 190 -35.60 -34.32 -15.32
C ASN A 190 -37.01 -33.97 -15.82
N GLY A 191 -37.18 -32.82 -16.47
CA GLY A 191 -38.46 -32.33 -16.99
C GLY A 191 -39.16 -31.26 -16.15
N SER A 192 -38.73 -31.05 -14.91
CA SER A 192 -39.20 -29.94 -14.06
C SER A 192 -38.03 -29.10 -13.52
N MET A 193 -36.93 -29.74 -13.16
CA MET A 193 -35.75 -29.12 -12.56
C MET A 193 -34.46 -29.77 -13.06
N LEU A 194 -33.35 -29.09 -12.81
CA LEU A 194 -32.03 -29.70 -12.87
C LEU A 194 -31.83 -30.65 -11.68
N VAL A 195 -31.18 -31.79 -11.93
CA VAL A 195 -30.89 -32.78 -10.88
C VAL A 195 -29.89 -32.23 -9.87
N GLU A 196 -28.84 -31.57 -10.36
CA GLU A 196 -27.90 -30.85 -9.52
C GLU A 196 -28.29 -29.36 -9.42
N PRO A 197 -28.04 -28.70 -8.27
CA PRO A 197 -28.46 -27.32 -8.07
C PRO A 197 -27.60 -26.30 -8.83
N ASP A 198 -26.37 -26.63 -9.22
CA ASP A 198 -25.44 -25.66 -9.80
C ASP A 198 -25.28 -25.88 -11.32
N LEU A 199 -25.50 -24.81 -12.09
CA LEU A 199 -25.24 -24.79 -13.54
C LEU A 199 -23.80 -24.39 -13.88
N PHE A 200 -23.19 -23.56 -13.03
CA PHE A 200 -21.83 -23.06 -13.17
C PHE A 200 -21.02 -23.50 -11.94
N PRO A 201 -20.40 -24.69 -11.97
CA PRO A 201 -19.66 -25.20 -10.82
C PRO A 201 -18.44 -24.31 -10.51
N ARG A 202 -18.05 -24.25 -9.24
CA ARG A 202 -16.85 -23.52 -8.80
C ARG A 202 -15.59 -24.33 -9.09
N LYS A 203 -14.90 -24.00 -10.18
CA LYS A 203 -13.74 -24.74 -10.72
C LYS A 203 -12.40 -24.39 -10.07
N LEU A 204 -12.31 -23.27 -9.36
CA LEU A 204 -11.03 -22.69 -8.91
C LEU A 204 -10.77 -22.87 -7.41
N ARG A 205 -11.53 -23.75 -6.74
CA ARG A 205 -11.33 -24.01 -5.30
C ARG A 205 -10.06 -24.81 -5.00
N ASN A 206 -9.61 -25.64 -5.96
CA ASN A 206 -8.43 -26.49 -5.82
C ASN A 206 -7.73 -26.62 -7.18
N PHE A 207 -6.45 -26.26 -7.21
CA PHE A 207 -5.60 -26.32 -8.41
C PHE A 207 -4.78 -27.62 -8.49
N PHE A 208 -4.88 -28.50 -7.50
CA PHE A 208 -4.20 -29.80 -7.46
C PHE A 208 -2.67 -29.71 -7.67
N GLY A 209 -2.05 -28.63 -7.20
CA GLY A 209 -0.61 -28.38 -7.32
C GLY A 209 -0.18 -27.73 -8.64
N CYS A 210 -1.11 -27.40 -9.54
CA CYS A 210 -0.79 -26.72 -10.79
C CYS A 210 -0.08 -25.38 -10.55
N PRO A 211 0.96 -25.05 -11.36
CA PRO A 211 1.74 -23.84 -11.15
C PRO A 211 1.02 -22.59 -11.66
N LEU A 212 0.98 -21.54 -10.84
CA LEU A 212 0.61 -20.19 -11.25
C LEU A 212 1.86 -19.33 -11.42
N ARG A 213 2.00 -18.72 -12.60
CA ARG A 213 3.17 -17.93 -12.97
C ARG A 213 3.03 -16.53 -12.38
N CYS A 214 3.98 -16.15 -11.53
CA CYS A 214 3.94 -14.88 -10.81
C CYS A 214 5.14 -14.02 -11.20
N ALA A 215 4.91 -12.81 -11.73
CA ALA A 215 5.98 -11.82 -11.90
C ALA A 215 6.24 -11.14 -10.56
N LEU A 216 7.39 -11.44 -9.96
CA LEU A 216 7.75 -11.00 -8.61
C LEU A 216 9.19 -10.45 -8.57
N TRP A 217 9.44 -9.56 -7.63
CA TRP A 217 10.77 -9.00 -7.33
C TRP A 217 10.93 -8.79 -5.83
N ASP A 218 12.17 -8.68 -5.38
CA ASP A 218 12.46 -8.46 -3.97
C ASP A 218 12.15 -7.01 -3.58
N VAL A 219 11.16 -6.81 -2.70
CA VAL A 219 10.69 -5.49 -2.24
C VAL A 219 10.20 -5.58 -0.78
N PRO A 220 11.13 -5.72 0.18
CA PRO A 220 10.76 -5.67 1.59
C PRO A 220 10.19 -4.29 1.95
N PRO A 221 9.17 -4.20 2.82
CA PRO A 221 8.58 -5.27 3.65
C PRO A 221 7.44 -6.07 2.99
N PHE A 222 7.11 -5.79 1.72
CA PHE A 222 5.96 -6.40 1.05
C PHE A 222 6.25 -7.83 0.57
N LEU A 223 7.41 -8.04 -0.04
CA LEU A 223 7.80 -9.34 -0.58
C LEU A 223 9.29 -9.56 -0.40
N THR A 224 9.66 -10.71 0.18
CA THR A 224 11.06 -11.16 0.24
C THR A 224 11.24 -12.45 -0.54
N LEU A 225 12.21 -12.46 -1.45
CA LEU A 225 12.54 -13.61 -2.28
C LEU A 225 13.89 -14.20 -1.85
N ASP A 226 13.91 -15.52 -1.64
CA ASP A 226 15.14 -16.27 -1.41
C ASP A 226 15.48 -17.07 -2.68
N GLU A 227 16.76 -17.09 -3.03
CA GLU A 227 17.28 -18.00 -4.07
C GLU A 227 17.75 -19.29 -3.39
N ASP A 228 17.13 -20.40 -3.76
CA ASP A 228 17.58 -21.73 -3.36
C ASP A 228 18.93 -22.07 -4.00
N GLN A 229 19.58 -23.14 -3.52
CA GLN A 229 20.84 -23.67 -4.10
C GLN A 229 20.74 -24.03 -5.59
N GLU A 230 19.51 -24.23 -6.09
CA GLU A 230 19.21 -24.54 -7.50
C GLU A 230 18.87 -23.29 -8.34
N GLU A 231 19.15 -22.07 -7.85
CA GLU A 231 18.80 -20.79 -8.48
C GLU A 231 17.29 -20.58 -8.71
N VAL A 232 16.44 -21.35 -8.01
CA VAL A 232 14.99 -21.19 -8.05
C VAL A 232 14.57 -20.18 -6.98
N LEU A 233 13.93 -19.10 -7.42
CA LEU A 233 13.37 -18.10 -6.53
C LEU A 233 12.15 -18.63 -5.78
N ARG A 234 12.15 -18.48 -4.46
CA ARG A 234 11.04 -18.82 -3.58
C ARG A 234 10.61 -17.63 -2.75
N VAL A 235 9.31 -17.55 -2.48
CA VAL A 235 8.73 -16.55 -1.60
C VAL A 235 9.01 -16.97 -0.15
N ASN A 236 9.81 -16.19 0.57
CA ASN A 236 10.19 -16.49 1.95
C ASN A 236 9.37 -15.68 2.98
N GLY A 237 8.90 -14.49 2.60
CA GLY A 237 8.23 -13.61 3.55
C GLY A 237 7.76 -12.28 2.97
N GLY A 238 7.56 -11.33 3.87
CA GLY A 238 6.91 -10.06 3.58
C GLY A 238 5.39 -10.14 3.71
N TYR A 239 4.76 -8.97 3.82
CA TYR A 239 3.32 -8.85 4.01
C TYR A 239 2.50 -9.49 2.87
N GLU A 240 2.81 -9.14 1.63
CA GLU A 240 2.16 -9.72 0.44
C GLU A 240 2.69 -11.12 0.13
N GLY A 241 3.93 -11.44 0.53
CA GLY A 241 4.46 -12.81 0.43
C GLY A 241 3.68 -13.81 1.29
N ARG A 242 3.34 -13.44 2.54
CA ARG A 242 2.47 -14.25 3.41
C ARG A 242 1.06 -14.41 2.83
N LEU A 243 0.51 -13.35 2.23
CA LEU A 243 -0.77 -13.42 1.52
C LEU A 243 -0.70 -14.42 0.36
N LEU A 244 0.34 -14.35 -0.47
CA LEU A 244 0.51 -15.24 -1.60
C LEU A 244 0.69 -16.71 -1.16
N LEU A 245 1.47 -16.96 -0.11
CA LEU A 245 1.65 -18.30 0.47
C LEU A 245 0.33 -18.84 1.03
N ALA A 246 -0.46 -18.01 1.72
CA ALA A 246 -1.76 -18.42 2.25
C ALA A 246 -2.77 -18.72 1.12
N LEU A 247 -2.74 -17.96 0.04
CA LEU A 247 -3.54 -18.25 -1.15
C LEU A 247 -3.11 -19.56 -1.82
N ALA A 248 -1.80 -19.80 -1.93
CA ALA A 248 -1.23 -21.03 -2.47
C ALA A 248 -1.64 -22.27 -1.66
N GLU A 249 -1.61 -22.18 -0.33
CA GLU A 249 -2.07 -23.25 0.56
C GLU A 249 -3.59 -23.46 0.43
N LYS A 250 -4.37 -22.37 0.44
CA LYS A 250 -5.83 -22.43 0.45
C LYS A 250 -6.42 -22.99 -0.85
N MET A 251 -5.87 -22.58 -1.98
CA MET A 251 -6.31 -23.02 -3.31
C MET A 251 -5.45 -24.17 -3.86
N ASN A 252 -4.44 -24.62 -3.11
CA ASN A 252 -3.54 -25.72 -3.46
C ASN A 252 -2.90 -25.57 -4.85
N PHE A 253 -2.23 -24.44 -5.08
CA PHE A 253 -1.43 -24.18 -6.29
C PHE A 253 0.04 -23.99 -5.94
N THR A 254 0.94 -24.21 -6.92
CA THR A 254 2.38 -23.95 -6.75
C THR A 254 2.76 -22.59 -7.33
N ILE A 255 3.66 -21.86 -6.66
CA ILE A 255 4.09 -20.52 -7.10
C ILE A 255 5.28 -20.66 -8.04
N ALA A 256 5.10 -20.34 -9.32
CA ALA A 256 6.18 -20.30 -10.30
C ALA A 256 6.68 -18.86 -10.48
N VAL A 257 7.78 -18.51 -9.83
CA VAL A 257 8.33 -17.15 -9.82
C VAL A 257 9.04 -16.82 -11.13
N ARG A 258 8.69 -15.68 -11.73
CA ARG A 258 9.42 -15.04 -12.83
C ARG A 258 10.05 -13.75 -12.32
N LYS A 259 11.39 -13.70 -12.33
CA LYS A 259 12.17 -12.55 -11.86
C LYS A 259 12.01 -11.36 -12.80
N VAL A 260 11.72 -10.20 -12.22
CA VAL A 260 11.64 -8.91 -12.94
C VAL A 260 12.97 -8.16 -12.75
N HIS A 261 13.54 -7.60 -13.82
CA HIS A 261 14.93 -7.10 -13.81
C HIS A 261 15.04 -5.57 -13.93
N VAL A 262 14.08 -4.89 -14.57
CA VAL A 262 14.16 -3.46 -14.95
C VAL A 262 12.84 -2.74 -14.68
N ASN A 263 12.85 -1.55 -14.05
CA ASN A 263 11.64 -0.77 -13.73
C ASN A 263 10.47 -1.63 -13.25
N MET A 264 10.72 -2.33 -12.14
CA MET A 264 10.05 -3.55 -11.66
C MET A 264 8.53 -3.60 -11.87
N ARG A 265 7.81 -2.49 -11.67
CA ARG A 265 6.34 -2.45 -11.74
C ARG A 265 5.80 -2.43 -13.17
N ASP A 266 6.41 -1.68 -14.08
CA ASP A 266 5.91 -1.54 -15.46
C ASP A 266 6.29 -2.76 -16.30
N GLU A 267 7.47 -3.33 -16.08
CA GLU A 267 7.86 -4.60 -16.69
C GLU A 267 6.89 -5.72 -16.26
N ALA A 268 6.56 -5.81 -14.97
CA ALA A 268 5.62 -6.82 -14.49
C ALA A 268 4.21 -6.67 -15.11
N LEU A 269 3.72 -5.44 -15.26
CA LEU A 269 2.44 -5.17 -15.94
C LEU A 269 2.50 -5.51 -17.43
N GLU A 270 3.64 -5.26 -18.08
CA GLU A 270 3.87 -5.62 -19.47
C GLU A 270 3.94 -7.14 -19.66
N MET A 271 4.56 -7.87 -18.73
CA MET A 271 4.56 -9.34 -18.72
C MET A 271 3.15 -9.91 -18.55
N LEU A 272 2.29 -9.28 -17.73
CA LEU A 272 0.88 -9.63 -17.64
C LEU A 272 0.14 -9.37 -18.95
N ARG A 273 0.44 -8.26 -19.63
CA ARG A 273 -0.17 -7.92 -20.93
C ARG A 273 0.23 -8.90 -22.04
N ARG A 274 1.43 -9.48 -21.95
CA ARG A 274 1.96 -10.49 -22.88
C ARG A 274 1.55 -11.92 -22.54
N ASP A 275 0.75 -12.12 -21.49
CA ASP A 275 0.33 -13.44 -21.00
C ASP A 275 1.49 -14.38 -20.60
N GLU A 276 2.65 -13.80 -20.28
CA GLU A 276 3.83 -14.54 -19.80
C GLU A 276 3.66 -14.96 -18.34
N VAL A 277 2.86 -14.21 -17.58
CA VAL A 277 2.53 -14.44 -16.18
C VAL A 277 1.02 -14.30 -15.92
N ASP A 278 0.54 -14.91 -14.85
CA ASP A 278 -0.88 -14.96 -14.49
C ASP A 278 -1.24 -13.86 -13.47
N LEU A 279 -0.32 -13.57 -12.53
CA LEU A 279 -0.48 -12.54 -11.50
C LEU A 279 0.84 -11.83 -11.16
N THR A 280 0.74 -10.65 -10.55
CA THR A 280 1.86 -9.90 -9.97
C THR A 280 1.44 -9.14 -8.71
N LEU A 281 2.38 -9.01 -7.77
CA LEU A 281 2.28 -8.27 -6.52
C LEU A 281 3.70 -7.85 -6.11
N GLY A 282 3.80 -6.86 -5.23
CA GLY A 282 5.07 -6.23 -4.82
C GLY A 282 4.89 -4.76 -4.45
N GLY A 283 3.88 -4.42 -3.66
CA GLY A 283 3.60 -3.02 -3.28
C GLY A 283 3.08 -2.19 -4.46
N ILE A 284 2.23 -2.78 -5.31
CA ILE A 284 1.65 -2.07 -6.47
C ILE A 284 0.37 -1.36 -6.07
N ARG A 285 0.39 -0.03 -6.17
CA ARG A 285 -0.78 0.84 -5.96
C ARG A 285 -1.80 0.72 -7.09
N GLN A 286 -3.08 0.71 -6.72
CA GLN A 286 -4.19 0.72 -7.66
C GLN A 286 -4.34 2.10 -8.31
N THR A 287 -4.26 2.17 -9.64
CA THR A 287 -4.49 3.41 -10.42
C THR A 287 -5.41 3.16 -11.61
N VAL A 288 -6.04 4.22 -12.10
CA VAL A 288 -6.93 4.15 -13.28
C VAL A 288 -6.15 3.69 -14.51
N ALA A 289 -4.95 4.24 -14.74
CA ALA A 289 -4.10 3.87 -15.86
C ALA A 289 -3.77 2.36 -15.86
N ARG A 290 -3.42 1.80 -14.70
CA ARG A 290 -3.12 0.37 -14.56
C ARG A 290 -4.36 -0.51 -14.71
N GLY A 291 -5.52 -0.06 -14.22
CA GLY A 291 -6.80 -0.76 -14.39
C GLY A 291 -7.29 -0.87 -15.84
N MET A 292 -6.76 -0.04 -16.74
CA MET A 292 -7.01 -0.17 -18.19
C MET A 292 -6.22 -1.32 -18.80
N VAL A 293 -4.98 -1.55 -18.33
CA VAL A 293 -4.06 -2.56 -18.89
C VAL A 293 -4.23 -3.94 -18.25
N ALA A 294 -4.50 -3.98 -16.95
CA ALA A 294 -4.57 -5.20 -16.15
C ALA A 294 -5.79 -5.18 -15.21
N THR A 295 -6.20 -6.36 -14.74
CA THR A 295 -7.31 -6.50 -13.80
C THR A 295 -6.77 -6.46 -12.37
N SER A 296 -7.22 -5.51 -11.55
CA SER A 296 -6.84 -5.43 -10.13
C SER A 296 -7.77 -6.26 -9.25
N SER A 297 -7.23 -6.94 -8.24
CA SER A 297 -8.01 -7.54 -7.16
C SER A 297 -8.70 -6.50 -6.26
N HIS A 298 -9.51 -6.98 -5.31
CA HIS A 298 -9.87 -6.19 -4.15
C HIS A 298 -8.64 -5.75 -3.34
N ASN A 299 -8.78 -4.61 -2.67
CA ASN A 299 -7.76 -4.06 -1.81
C ASN A 299 -7.58 -4.90 -0.54
N TYR A 300 -6.34 -5.33 -0.30
CA TYR A 300 -5.99 -6.06 0.92
C TYR A 300 -5.27 -5.19 1.93
N HIS A 301 -4.59 -4.13 1.48
CA HIS A 301 -3.91 -3.17 2.36
C HIS A 301 -4.16 -1.75 1.91
N GLN A 302 -4.37 -0.88 2.90
CA GLN A 302 -4.53 0.55 2.68
C GLN A 302 -3.40 1.26 3.40
N THR A 303 -2.67 2.07 2.65
CA THR A 303 -1.53 2.84 3.14
C THR A 303 -1.72 4.31 2.77
N ARG A 304 -0.79 5.17 3.20
CA ARG A 304 -0.82 6.60 2.93
C ARG A 304 0.57 7.09 2.55
N GLU A 305 0.62 7.98 1.57
CA GLU A 305 1.81 8.78 1.29
C GLU A 305 1.94 9.86 2.35
N VAL A 306 3.13 9.98 2.92
CA VAL A 306 3.44 10.94 3.99
C VAL A 306 4.82 11.55 3.77
N PHE A 307 5.03 12.75 4.31
CA PHE A 307 6.36 13.31 4.40
C PHE A 307 7.08 12.80 5.64
N GLY A 308 8.33 12.37 5.47
CA GLY A 308 9.23 12.01 6.54
C GLY A 308 10.37 13.02 6.68
N VAL A 309 10.68 13.37 7.92
CA VAL A 309 11.86 14.16 8.30
C VAL A 309 12.82 13.29 9.09
N LEU A 310 14.11 13.40 8.80
CA LEU A 310 15.13 12.70 9.56
C LEU A 310 15.28 13.37 10.94
N ALA A 311 15.04 12.62 12.02
CA ALA A 311 15.08 13.14 13.38
C ALA A 311 16.44 13.75 13.75
N SER A 312 17.54 13.11 13.33
CA SER A 312 18.91 13.57 13.63
C SER A 312 19.23 14.95 13.04
N SER A 313 18.57 15.35 11.95
CA SER A 313 18.72 16.71 11.40
C SER A 313 18.18 17.80 12.34
N TYR A 314 17.26 17.45 13.24
CA TYR A 314 16.57 18.36 14.17
C TYR A 314 17.05 18.22 15.61
N GLU A 315 18.14 17.50 15.87
CA GLU A 315 18.80 17.51 17.17
C GLU A 315 19.22 18.93 17.57
N LEU A 316 19.02 19.28 18.85
CA LEU A 316 19.39 20.59 19.38
C LEU A 316 20.91 20.68 19.46
N SER A 317 21.46 21.82 19.06
CA SER A 317 22.85 22.10 19.33
C SER A 317 23.08 22.30 20.84
N SER A 318 24.32 22.12 21.30
CA SER A 318 24.71 22.39 22.69
C SER A 318 24.30 23.79 23.18
N PHE A 319 24.33 24.79 22.30
CA PHE A 319 23.90 26.15 22.63
C PHE A 319 22.39 26.25 22.74
N ASP A 320 21.66 25.58 21.83
CA ASP A 320 20.21 25.53 21.89
C ASP A 320 19.76 24.88 23.19
N ILE A 321 20.40 23.78 23.61
CA ILE A 321 20.12 23.09 24.88
C ILE A 321 20.29 24.04 26.08
N LEU A 322 21.34 24.87 26.09
CA LEU A 322 21.59 25.81 27.19
C LEU A 322 20.53 26.92 27.28
N PHE A 323 20.09 27.45 26.13
CA PHE A 323 19.11 28.54 26.11
C PHE A 323 17.66 28.05 26.09
N TYR A 324 17.41 26.78 25.80
CA TYR A 324 16.08 26.19 25.64
C TYR A 324 15.10 26.43 26.80
N PRO A 325 15.49 26.27 28.09
CA PRO A 325 14.54 26.34 29.20
C PRO A 325 13.77 27.67 29.29
N TYR A 326 14.37 28.75 28.80
CA TYR A 326 13.80 30.08 28.89
C TYR A 326 13.71 30.77 27.54
N ARG A 327 12.53 31.31 27.25
CA ARG A 327 12.36 32.25 26.13
C ARG A 327 13.26 33.47 26.35
N LEU A 328 13.69 34.09 25.25
CA LEU A 328 14.52 35.31 25.27
C LEU A 328 13.95 36.40 26.21
N GLN A 329 12.63 36.53 26.29
CA GLN A 329 11.93 37.48 27.17
C GLN A 329 12.27 37.27 28.66
N ILE A 330 12.38 36.03 29.12
CA ILE A 330 12.72 35.70 30.52
C ILE A 330 14.21 35.98 30.76
N TRP A 331 15.08 35.65 29.81
CA TRP A 331 16.50 36.02 29.88
C TRP A 331 16.70 37.53 30.00
N MET A 332 15.96 38.32 29.21
CA MET A 332 15.96 39.78 29.32
C MET A 332 15.40 40.25 30.68
N GLY A 333 14.41 39.55 31.22
CA GLY A 333 13.90 39.80 32.58
C GLY A 333 14.96 39.55 33.66
N ILE A 334 15.69 38.43 33.59
CA ILE A 334 16.78 38.10 34.52
C ILE A 334 17.88 39.16 34.41
N LEU A 335 18.32 39.51 33.20
CA LEU A 335 19.30 40.57 32.97
C LEU A 335 18.80 41.92 33.52
N GLY A 336 17.50 42.21 33.38
CA GLY A 336 16.86 43.38 33.97
C GLY A 336 16.92 43.40 35.49
N VAL A 337 16.69 42.27 36.17
CA VAL A 337 16.82 42.16 37.63
C VAL A 337 18.28 42.29 38.06
N VAL A 338 19.23 41.71 37.32
CA VAL A 338 20.68 41.90 37.56
C VAL A 338 21.07 43.38 37.41
N ALA A 339 20.59 44.05 36.36
CA ALA A 339 20.88 45.47 36.14
C ALA A 339 20.22 46.37 37.20
N LEU A 340 18.97 46.06 37.60
CA LEU A 340 18.27 46.79 38.65
C LEU A 340 18.95 46.59 40.01
N SER A 341 19.35 45.37 40.34
CA SER A 341 20.07 45.06 41.58
C SER A 341 21.43 45.76 41.64
N ALA A 342 22.17 45.74 40.54
CA ALA A 342 23.38 46.52 40.36
C ALA A 342 23.16 48.03 40.54
N LEU A 343 22.11 48.59 39.93
CA LEU A 343 21.78 50.00 40.02
C LEU A 343 21.42 50.40 41.46
N ILE A 344 20.59 49.61 42.15
CA ILE A 344 20.22 49.85 43.55
C ILE A 344 21.49 49.87 44.41
N GLN A 345 22.38 48.90 44.24
CA GLN A 345 23.63 48.87 45.00
C GLN A 345 24.54 50.08 44.69
N LEU A 346 24.59 50.50 43.42
CA LEU A 346 25.39 51.66 43.01
C LEU A 346 24.82 52.98 43.58
N ILE A 347 23.50 53.12 43.64
CA ILE A 347 22.83 54.27 44.28
C ILE A 347 23.09 54.28 45.78
N VAL A 348 22.92 53.14 46.46
CA VAL A 348 23.18 53.00 47.89
C VAL A 348 24.64 53.33 48.23
N GLY A 349 25.59 52.83 47.44
CA GLY A 349 27.02 53.14 47.61
C GLY A 349 27.35 54.61 47.40
N ARG A 350 26.71 55.28 46.42
CA ARG A 350 26.84 56.74 46.24
C ARG A 350 26.24 57.53 47.39
N MET A 351 25.08 57.13 47.90
CA MET A 351 24.36 57.86 48.95
C MET A 351 25.01 57.72 50.33
N LEU A 352 25.50 56.52 50.70
CA LEU A 352 26.09 56.31 52.02
C LEU A 352 27.56 56.76 52.13
N ARG A 353 28.20 57.18 51.02
CA ARG A 353 29.63 57.57 50.98
C ARG A 353 30.56 56.53 51.59
N GLU A 354 30.13 55.28 51.69
CA GLU A 354 31.02 54.17 51.95
C GLU A 354 31.74 53.86 50.64
N ARG A 355 33.06 53.78 50.69
CA ARG A 355 33.91 53.41 49.55
C ARG A 355 33.68 51.93 49.26
N MET A 356 32.52 51.62 48.69
CA MET A 356 32.05 50.29 48.34
C MET A 356 32.94 49.76 47.21
N GLY A 357 34.01 49.09 47.60
CA GLY A 357 34.95 48.47 46.66
C GLY A 357 34.31 47.31 45.89
N SER A 358 35.03 46.82 44.88
CA SER A 358 34.75 45.68 43.98
C SER A 358 33.99 44.48 44.59
N ARG A 359 34.08 44.27 45.91
CA ARG A 359 33.45 43.17 46.67
C ARG A 359 31.91 43.10 46.57
N PHE A 360 31.22 44.21 46.34
CA PHE A 360 29.75 44.20 46.25
C PHE A 360 29.24 43.55 44.96
N TRP A 361 29.94 43.78 43.85
CA TRP A 361 29.64 43.10 42.58
C TRP A 361 29.89 41.60 42.68
N LEU A 362 30.98 41.20 43.36
CA LEU A 362 31.25 39.79 43.65
C LEU A 362 30.16 39.15 44.51
N ASN A 363 29.66 39.85 45.54
CA ASN A 363 28.54 39.35 46.34
C ASN A 363 27.25 39.19 45.51
N LEU A 364 26.97 40.11 44.58
CA LEU A 364 25.81 39.99 43.68
C LEU A 364 25.94 38.76 42.79
N GLU A 365 27.11 38.58 42.16
CA GLU A 365 27.40 37.41 41.32
C GLU A 365 27.25 36.10 42.11
N LEU A 366 27.81 36.04 43.32
CA LEU A 366 27.70 34.87 44.20
C LEU A 366 26.23 34.53 44.51
N VAL A 367 25.36 35.52 44.74
CA VAL A 367 23.92 35.28 45.01
C VAL A 367 23.20 34.73 43.77
N PHE A 368 23.55 35.18 42.57
CA PHE A 368 22.95 34.68 41.32
C PHE A 368 23.42 33.26 40.97
N VAL A 369 24.69 32.94 41.20
CA VAL A 369 25.20 31.55 41.12
C VAL A 369 24.67 30.70 42.29
N GLY A 370 24.25 31.36 43.36
CA GLY A 370 23.81 30.83 44.65
C GLY A 370 24.89 30.07 45.41
N MET A 371 26.07 30.69 45.41
CA MET A 371 27.15 30.45 46.36
C MET A 371 26.92 31.26 47.65
N PRO A 372 27.51 30.85 48.79
CA PRO A 372 27.43 31.62 50.03
C PRO A 372 28.08 33.01 49.88
N LEU A 373 27.49 34.05 50.49
CA LEU A 373 28.09 35.39 50.51
C LEU A 373 29.36 35.41 51.35
N LEU A 374 30.33 36.22 50.93
CA LEU A 374 31.58 36.47 51.68
C LEU A 374 31.34 37.30 52.94
N GLU A 375 30.45 38.29 52.87
CA GLU A 375 30.11 39.17 53.99
C GLU A 375 28.60 39.38 54.07
N CYS A 376 28.02 39.12 55.25
CA CYS A 376 26.59 39.31 55.49
C CYS A 376 26.25 40.81 55.64
N PRO A 377 25.20 41.32 54.98
CA PRO A 377 24.77 42.70 55.16
C PRO A 377 24.37 42.96 56.62
N ARG A 378 24.82 44.10 57.16
CA ARG A 378 24.58 44.47 58.57
C ARG A 378 23.21 45.13 58.80
N SER A 379 22.67 45.87 57.82
CA SER A 379 21.38 46.54 57.97
C SER A 379 20.20 45.59 57.74
N HIS A 380 19.10 45.80 58.48
CA HIS A 380 17.88 45.00 58.33
C HIS A 380 17.28 45.10 56.92
N THR A 381 17.32 46.30 56.31
CA THR A 381 16.82 46.53 54.95
C THR A 381 17.65 45.80 53.90
N ALA A 382 18.98 45.84 54.00
CA ALA A 382 19.85 45.11 53.09
C ALA A 382 19.75 43.59 53.27
N ARG A 383 19.53 43.11 54.50
CA ARG A 383 19.23 41.68 54.75
C ARG A 383 17.92 41.26 54.09
N LEU A 384 16.84 42.02 54.25
CA LEU A 384 15.56 41.70 53.62
C LEU A 384 15.69 41.66 52.09
N TYR A 385 16.36 42.66 51.51
CA TYR A 385 16.64 42.69 50.07
C TYR A 385 17.44 41.47 49.62
N CYS A 386 18.51 41.11 50.34
CA CYS A 386 19.34 39.96 50.01
C CYS A 386 18.56 38.64 50.10
N VAL A 387 17.71 38.48 51.12
CA VAL A 387 16.84 37.30 51.27
C VAL A 387 15.84 37.22 50.10
N MET A 388 15.20 38.33 49.74
CA MET A 388 14.28 38.36 48.59
C MET A 388 15.00 38.02 47.28
N LEU A 389 16.21 38.56 47.07
CA LEU A 389 17.02 38.25 45.91
C LEU A 389 17.44 36.78 45.88
N MET A 390 17.85 36.21 47.02
CA MET A 390 18.17 34.78 47.14
C MET A 390 16.97 33.89 46.86
N MET A 391 15.78 34.25 47.35
CA MET A 391 14.54 33.52 47.05
C MET A 391 14.22 33.57 45.55
N TYR A 392 14.40 34.73 44.91
CA TYR A 392 14.23 34.88 43.47
C TYR A 392 15.21 34.00 42.69
N THR A 393 16.52 34.07 42.99
CA THR A 393 17.53 33.27 42.29
C THR A 393 17.36 31.77 42.53
N LEU A 394 16.91 31.37 43.72
CA LEU A 394 16.56 29.99 44.03
C LEU A 394 15.42 29.49 43.12
N ILE A 395 14.31 30.24 43.02
CA ILE A 395 13.15 29.84 42.19
C ILE A 395 13.53 29.76 40.71
N ILE A 396 14.24 30.76 40.19
CA ILE A 396 14.66 30.75 38.79
C ILE A 396 15.61 29.57 38.52
N ARG A 397 16.59 29.31 39.38
CA ARG A 397 17.52 28.19 39.18
C ARG A 397 16.82 26.83 39.24
N THR A 398 15.88 26.63 40.17
CA THR A 398 15.16 25.35 40.29
C THR A 398 14.27 25.09 39.07
N ILE A 399 13.58 26.11 38.55
CA ILE A 399 12.80 26.00 37.32
C ILE A 399 13.70 25.68 36.13
N TYR A 400 14.82 26.40 35.98
CA TYR A 400 15.79 26.15 34.91
C TYR A 400 16.30 24.71 34.95
N GLN A 401 16.75 24.24 36.12
CA GLN A 401 17.25 22.87 36.29
C GLN A 401 16.17 21.82 36.02
N GLY A 402 14.94 22.05 36.47
CA GLY A 402 13.82 21.13 36.22
C GLY A 402 13.47 21.01 34.74
N LEU A 403 13.42 22.14 34.01
CA LEU A 403 13.15 22.16 32.57
C LEU A 403 14.30 21.56 31.76
N LEU A 404 15.55 21.84 32.14
CA LEU A 404 16.73 21.25 31.50
C LEU A 404 16.75 19.73 31.70
N TYR A 405 16.45 19.25 32.91
CA TYR A 405 16.31 17.82 33.18
C TYR A 405 15.20 17.19 32.35
N HIS A 406 14.05 17.87 32.23
CA HIS A 406 12.96 17.40 31.38
C HIS A 406 13.37 17.31 29.90
N LEU A 407 14.05 18.34 29.37
CA LEU A 407 14.56 18.35 28.00
C LEU A 407 15.49 17.16 27.75
N ILE A 408 16.49 16.95 28.62
CA ILE A 408 17.45 15.86 28.51
C ILE A 408 16.76 14.50 28.57
N ARG A 409 15.77 14.34 29.46
CA ARG A 409 15.05 13.07 29.61
C ARG A 409 14.13 12.76 28.43
N THR A 410 13.51 13.79 27.86
CA THR A 410 12.49 13.62 26.79
C THR A 410 13.05 13.81 25.39
N HIS A 411 14.33 14.17 25.24
CA HIS A 411 15.02 14.41 23.96
C HIS A 411 14.15 15.19 22.98
N GLN A 412 13.60 16.32 23.46
CA GLN A 412 12.74 17.13 22.60
C GLN A 412 13.57 17.65 21.44
N LEU A 413 13.15 17.33 20.23
CA LEU A 413 13.79 17.81 19.00
C LEU A 413 13.37 19.25 18.70
N ASN A 414 14.12 19.91 17.84
CA ASN A 414 13.73 21.23 17.34
C ASN A 414 12.41 21.13 16.58
N ARG A 415 11.58 22.20 16.66
CA ARG A 415 10.27 22.24 16.00
C ARG A 415 10.39 22.04 14.49
N TRP A 416 10.01 20.87 14.01
CA TRP A 416 9.83 20.61 12.58
C TRP A 416 8.41 20.98 12.12
N PRO A 417 8.23 21.27 10.82
CA PRO A 417 6.92 21.54 10.22
C PRO A 417 5.93 20.40 10.45
N GLN A 418 4.71 20.73 10.88
CA GLN A 418 3.63 19.77 11.15
C GLN A 418 2.59 19.71 10.02
N THR A 419 2.64 20.65 9.08
CA THR A 419 1.69 20.76 7.97
C THR A 419 2.42 20.91 6.64
N ILE A 420 1.79 20.45 5.57
CA ILE A 420 2.29 20.56 4.19
C ILE A 420 2.50 22.03 3.82
N GLU A 421 1.58 22.91 4.20
CA GLU A 421 1.70 24.36 3.98
C GLU A 421 2.97 24.94 4.63
N SER A 422 3.32 24.47 5.84
CA SER A 422 4.53 24.93 6.52
C SER A 422 5.81 24.43 5.86
N LEU A 423 5.77 23.28 5.16
CA LEU A 423 6.86 22.80 4.32
C LEU A 423 7.03 23.70 3.08
N VAL A 424 5.93 24.07 2.43
CA VAL A 424 5.94 24.97 1.26
C VAL A 424 6.49 26.34 1.65
N GLN A 425 5.96 26.94 2.72
CA GLN A 425 6.37 28.28 3.18
C GLN A 425 7.86 28.36 3.54
N LYS A 426 8.42 27.27 4.08
CA LYS A 426 9.83 27.19 4.48
C LYS A 426 10.75 26.74 3.34
N ASN A 427 10.24 26.57 2.12
CA ASN A 427 10.98 26.16 0.92
C ASN A 427 11.76 24.85 1.10
N PHE A 428 11.12 23.83 1.68
CA PHE A 428 11.73 22.51 1.78
C PHE A 428 11.97 21.90 0.39
N THR A 429 13.06 21.14 0.28
CA THR A 429 13.36 20.33 -0.91
C THR A 429 12.94 18.89 -0.64
N VAL A 430 12.05 18.35 -1.45
CA VAL A 430 11.59 16.97 -1.36
C VAL A 430 12.53 16.08 -2.18
N VAL A 431 13.19 15.13 -1.51
CA VAL A 431 14.00 14.09 -2.15
C VAL A 431 13.10 12.89 -2.42
N LEU A 432 13.04 12.43 -3.67
CA LEU A 432 12.09 11.39 -4.07
C LEU A 432 12.55 10.61 -5.30
N THR A 433 11.88 9.49 -5.55
CA THR A 433 12.03 8.70 -6.78
C THR A 433 10.97 9.10 -7.82
N PRO A 434 11.19 8.80 -9.11
CA PRO A 434 10.20 9.08 -10.17
C PRO A 434 8.82 8.46 -9.87
N ILE A 435 8.77 7.31 -9.20
CA ILE A 435 7.53 6.60 -8.85
C ILE A 435 6.65 7.44 -7.93
N VAL A 436 7.25 8.12 -6.95
CA VAL A 436 6.50 8.98 -6.01
C VAL A 436 6.21 10.34 -6.64
N GLN A 437 7.07 10.81 -7.56
CA GLN A 437 6.86 12.06 -8.28
C GLN A 437 5.51 12.06 -9.02
N GLU A 438 5.18 10.98 -9.73
CA GLU A 438 3.91 10.85 -10.44
C GLU A 438 2.69 11.05 -9.53
N VAL A 439 2.79 10.64 -8.26
CA VAL A 439 1.71 10.85 -7.27
C VAL A 439 1.61 12.30 -6.87
N LEU A 440 2.75 12.94 -6.63
CA LEU A 440 2.83 14.31 -6.11
C LEU A 440 2.49 15.35 -7.18
N ASP A 441 2.80 15.06 -8.44
CA ASP A 441 2.49 15.94 -9.57
C ASP A 441 0.96 16.14 -9.74
N GLU A 442 0.15 15.18 -9.30
CA GLU A 442 -1.32 15.32 -9.29
C GLU A 442 -1.85 16.23 -8.18
N ILE A 443 -1.01 16.62 -7.20
CA ILE A 443 -1.43 17.33 -5.99
C ILE A 443 -1.03 18.82 -6.07
N PRO A 444 -1.98 19.76 -6.24
CA PRO A 444 -1.67 21.17 -6.50
C PRO A 444 -0.88 21.87 -5.39
N SER A 445 -1.07 21.45 -4.13
CA SER A 445 -0.40 22.06 -2.97
C SER A 445 1.10 21.76 -2.93
N VAL A 446 1.53 20.64 -3.51
CA VAL A 446 2.94 20.20 -3.47
C VAL A 446 3.71 20.61 -4.72
N GLN A 447 3.04 20.90 -5.85
CA GLN A 447 3.66 21.32 -7.12
C GLN A 447 4.62 22.53 -6.99
N HIS A 448 4.42 23.39 -5.99
CA HIS A 448 5.25 24.56 -5.75
C HIS A 448 6.54 24.26 -4.97
N MET A 449 6.71 23.03 -4.48
CA MET A 449 7.91 22.61 -3.77
C MET A 449 9.07 22.34 -4.73
N ARG A 450 10.29 22.33 -4.19
CA ARG A 450 11.48 21.94 -4.95
C ARG A 450 11.66 20.43 -4.85
N PHE A 451 11.79 19.77 -6.00
CA PHE A 451 12.02 18.33 -6.05
C PHE A 451 13.47 18.01 -6.40
N ARG A 452 14.05 17.04 -5.70
CA ARG A 452 15.33 16.42 -6.04
C ARG A 452 15.10 14.95 -6.34
N LEU A 453 15.14 14.63 -7.63
CA LEU A 453 14.96 13.28 -8.12
C LEU A 453 16.24 12.47 -7.93
N LEU A 454 16.08 11.28 -7.37
CA LEU A 454 17.09 10.23 -7.37
C LEU A 454 16.66 9.19 -8.41
N GLU A 455 17.51 8.96 -9.41
CA GLU A 455 17.36 7.84 -10.35
C GLU A 455 17.66 6.53 -9.61
N ALA A 456 16.67 6.07 -8.86
CA ALA A 456 16.80 4.95 -7.96
C ALA A 456 15.58 4.04 -8.09
N ASN A 457 15.81 2.73 -7.95
CA ASN A 457 14.79 1.71 -8.17
C ASN A 457 14.00 1.39 -6.88
N SER A 458 14.57 1.70 -5.71
CA SER A 458 13.95 1.45 -4.42
C SER A 458 13.40 2.72 -3.80
N GLU A 459 12.22 2.63 -3.19
CA GLU A 459 11.67 3.73 -2.39
C GLU A 459 12.48 3.99 -1.10
N LEU A 460 13.39 3.10 -0.72
CA LEU A 460 14.31 3.29 0.42
C LEU A 460 15.50 4.19 0.07
N ASP A 461 15.86 4.34 -1.20
CA ASP A 461 17.06 5.08 -1.61
C ASP A 461 17.05 6.56 -1.19
N PRO A 462 15.92 7.30 -1.30
CA PRO A 462 15.81 8.64 -0.73
C PRO A 462 16.06 8.70 0.78
N LEU A 463 15.62 7.69 1.54
CA LEU A 463 15.81 7.64 3.00
C LEU A 463 17.29 7.42 3.32
N TYR A 464 17.96 6.49 2.62
CA TYR A 464 19.42 6.30 2.76
C TYR A 464 20.22 7.54 2.36
N PHE A 465 19.78 8.25 1.32
CA PHE A 465 20.42 9.51 0.91
C PHE A 465 20.34 10.57 2.01
N LEU A 466 19.19 10.70 2.68
CA LEU A 466 19.02 11.65 3.78
C LEU A 466 19.80 11.22 5.03
N GLU A 467 19.84 9.92 5.35
CA GLU A 467 20.68 9.38 6.42
C GLU A 467 22.15 9.75 6.21
N ALA A 468 22.67 9.53 4.99
CA ALA A 468 24.05 9.87 4.64
C ALA A 468 24.34 11.38 4.69
N ASN A 469 23.31 12.21 4.50
CA ASN A 469 23.41 13.67 4.46
C ASN A 469 22.63 14.34 5.60
N HIS A 470 22.76 13.86 6.84
CA HIS A 470 22.01 14.34 8.00
C HIS A 470 22.11 15.86 8.27
N GLN A 471 23.11 16.56 7.71
CA GLN A 471 23.27 18.01 7.87
C GLN A 471 22.22 18.82 7.09
N LEU A 472 21.52 18.19 6.14
CA LEU A 472 20.54 18.84 5.27
C LEU A 472 19.18 19.07 5.96
N ARG A 473 19.11 20.02 6.89
CA ARG A 473 17.91 20.33 7.69
C ARG A 473 16.65 20.70 6.90
N GLN A 474 16.80 21.19 5.66
CA GLN A 474 15.68 21.64 4.81
C GLN A 474 15.28 20.61 3.75
N HIS A 475 15.61 19.33 3.96
CA HIS A 475 15.21 18.26 3.07
C HIS A 475 14.21 17.34 3.76
N VAL A 476 13.20 16.93 3.00
CA VAL A 476 12.20 15.93 3.40
C VAL A 476 12.13 14.86 2.32
N THR A 477 11.62 13.69 2.66
CA THR A 477 11.31 12.65 1.67
C THR A 477 9.83 12.34 1.71
N ALA A 478 9.26 11.97 0.56
CA ALA A 478 7.89 11.47 0.46
C ALA A 478 7.96 9.98 0.07
N SER A 479 7.20 9.15 0.77
CA SER A 479 7.01 7.73 0.46
C SER A 479 5.81 7.19 1.25
N ALA A 480 5.38 5.97 0.93
CA ALA A 480 4.38 5.26 1.71
C ALA A 480 4.84 5.09 3.17
N LEU A 481 3.92 5.23 4.11
CA LEU A 481 4.17 5.05 5.55
C LEU A 481 4.89 3.72 5.86
N ASP A 482 4.53 2.67 5.14
CA ASP A 482 5.08 1.32 5.31
C ASP A 482 6.60 1.27 5.06
N ILE A 483 7.10 2.08 4.13
CA ILE A 483 8.53 2.19 3.81
C ILE A 483 9.29 2.88 4.95
N PHE A 484 8.70 3.90 5.57
CA PHE A 484 9.29 4.53 6.76
C PHE A 484 9.35 3.58 7.95
N ILE A 485 8.27 2.82 8.20
CA ILE A 485 8.23 1.80 9.26
C ILE A 485 9.36 0.79 9.03
N HIS A 486 9.49 0.30 7.79
CA HIS A 486 10.51 -0.68 7.44
C HIS A 486 11.93 -0.13 7.60
N PHE A 487 12.18 1.10 7.13
CA PHE A 487 13.47 1.75 7.29
C PHE A 487 13.84 1.91 8.77
N ASN A 488 12.92 2.42 9.59
CA ASN A 488 13.16 2.62 11.02
C ASN A 488 13.47 1.29 11.73
N ARG A 489 12.79 0.21 11.35
CA ARG A 489 13.08 -1.15 11.83
C ARG A 489 14.50 -1.59 11.44
N LEU A 490 14.87 -1.46 10.16
CA LEU A 490 16.22 -1.82 9.69
C LEU A 490 17.32 -1.02 10.40
N SER A 491 17.09 0.27 10.62
CA SER A 491 18.02 1.14 11.35
C SER A 491 18.16 0.72 12.82
N ALA A 492 17.07 0.36 13.48
CA ALA A 492 17.11 -0.16 14.85
C ALA A 492 17.87 -1.49 14.93
N ASP A 493 17.61 -2.42 14.00
CA ASP A 493 18.28 -3.72 13.95
C ASP A 493 19.79 -3.58 13.70
N LYS A 494 20.21 -2.66 12.81
CA LYS A 494 21.63 -2.36 12.56
C LYS A 494 22.35 -1.87 13.82
N VAL A 495 21.70 -1.02 14.61
CA VAL A 495 22.26 -0.52 15.88
C VAL A 495 22.42 -1.66 16.89
N HIS A 496 21.38 -2.47 17.05
CA HIS A 496 21.42 -3.62 17.96
C HIS A 496 22.53 -4.62 17.58
N GLN A 497 22.74 -4.87 16.29
CA GLN A 497 23.81 -5.76 15.82
C GLN A 497 25.21 -5.20 16.04
N ARG A 498 25.40 -3.89 15.92
CA ARG A 498 26.70 -3.25 16.19
C ARG A 498 27.03 -3.13 17.67
N GLY A 499 26.05 -3.32 18.55
CA GLY A 499 26.21 -3.12 19.99
C GLY A 499 26.49 -1.66 20.37
N GLU A 500 26.22 -0.72 19.47
CA GLU A 500 26.40 0.71 19.72
C GLU A 500 25.21 1.24 20.53
N GLN A 501 25.47 1.99 21.60
CA GLN A 501 24.45 2.69 22.39
C GLN A 501 23.99 4.00 21.71
N GLY A 502 23.89 4.00 20.38
CA GLY A 502 23.48 5.15 19.58
C GLY A 502 22.02 5.06 19.14
N SER A 503 21.39 6.21 18.85
CA SER A 503 20.12 6.22 18.13
C SER A 503 20.42 6.08 16.64
N GLY A 504 19.93 5.00 16.01
CA GLY A 504 20.04 4.84 14.55
C GLY A 504 19.27 5.93 13.82
N ALA A 505 19.44 6.02 12.49
CA ALA A 505 18.66 6.95 11.70
C ALA A 505 17.16 6.66 11.86
N HIS A 506 16.43 7.62 12.42
CA HIS A 506 15.00 7.53 12.67
C HIS A 506 14.28 8.63 11.90
N PHE A 507 13.26 8.25 11.12
CA PHE A 507 12.38 9.19 10.44
C PHE A 507 11.11 9.41 11.25
N GLU A 508 10.82 10.69 11.49
CA GLU A 508 9.59 11.19 12.08
C GLU A 508 8.64 11.61 10.96
N ILE A 509 7.35 11.31 11.14
CA ILE A 509 6.34 11.50 10.10
C ILE A 509 5.60 12.83 10.32
N VAL A 510 5.40 13.58 9.25
CA VAL A 510 4.52 14.76 9.27
C VAL A 510 3.08 14.28 9.43
N PRO A 511 2.31 14.79 10.42
CA PRO A 511 0.97 14.28 10.72
C PRO A 511 -0.06 14.41 9.61
N GLU A 512 0.17 15.29 8.64
CA GLU A 512 -0.73 15.54 7.53
C GLU A 512 -0.45 14.59 6.36
N ASP A 513 -1.46 13.79 6.02
CA ASP A 513 -1.38 12.80 4.95
C ASP A 513 -1.48 13.46 3.58
N ILE A 514 -0.68 12.98 2.63
CA ILE A 514 -0.66 13.50 1.26
C ILE A 514 -1.82 12.89 0.47
N ILE A 515 -1.88 11.55 0.41
CA ILE A 515 -2.94 10.79 -0.26
C ILE A 515 -3.05 9.38 0.33
N SER A 516 -4.27 8.84 0.37
CA SER A 516 -4.51 7.43 0.71
C SER A 516 -4.35 6.55 -0.54
N MET A 517 -3.57 5.49 -0.40
CA MET A 517 -3.31 4.51 -1.47
C MET A 517 -3.80 3.12 -1.08
N GLN A 518 -4.18 2.34 -2.08
CA GLN A 518 -4.65 0.97 -1.89
C GLN A 518 -3.73 0.02 -2.66
N LEU A 519 -3.22 -0.99 -1.95
CA LEU A 519 -2.43 -2.06 -2.53
C LEU A 519 -3.36 -3.17 -3.03
N THR A 520 -3.07 -3.65 -4.23
CA THR A 520 -3.81 -4.71 -4.92
C THR A 520 -2.85 -5.60 -5.67
N MET A 521 -3.22 -6.87 -5.87
CA MET A 521 -2.54 -7.72 -6.83
C MET A 521 -3.13 -7.43 -8.22
N TYR A 522 -2.25 -7.44 -9.22
CA TYR A 522 -2.66 -7.30 -10.61
C TYR A 522 -2.64 -8.67 -11.27
N LEU A 523 -3.66 -8.91 -12.07
CA LEU A 523 -3.86 -10.10 -12.87
C LEU A 523 -3.87 -9.69 -14.33
N ALA A 524 -3.60 -10.65 -15.20
CA ALA A 524 -3.78 -10.43 -16.62
C ALA A 524 -5.21 -9.94 -16.91
N LYS A 525 -5.36 -9.14 -17.97
CA LYS A 525 -6.66 -8.57 -18.33
C LYS A 525 -7.66 -9.71 -18.58
N HIS A 526 -8.88 -9.57 -18.04
CA HIS A 526 -9.90 -10.64 -18.07
C HIS A 526 -9.37 -11.99 -17.53
N SER A 527 -8.75 -11.96 -16.34
CA SER A 527 -8.26 -13.19 -15.70
C SER A 527 -9.40 -13.98 -15.05
N PHE A 528 -9.44 -15.28 -15.32
CA PHE A 528 -10.38 -16.23 -14.69
C PHE A 528 -10.23 -16.29 -13.17
N LEU A 529 -9.07 -15.94 -12.62
CA LEU A 529 -8.76 -16.03 -11.19
C LEU A 529 -9.46 -14.96 -10.34
N ILE A 530 -9.96 -13.87 -10.95
CA ILE A 530 -10.34 -12.66 -10.23
C ILE A 530 -11.39 -12.90 -9.15
N ASP A 531 -12.45 -13.65 -9.46
CA ASP A 531 -13.56 -13.84 -8.52
C ASP A 531 -13.16 -14.72 -7.33
N GLN A 532 -12.41 -15.81 -7.58
CA GLN A 532 -11.96 -16.69 -6.52
C GLN A 532 -10.93 -16.00 -5.63
N LEU A 533 -9.96 -15.28 -6.21
CA LEU A 533 -8.98 -14.52 -5.43
C LEU A 533 -9.66 -13.46 -4.57
N ASN A 534 -10.64 -12.75 -5.12
CA ASN A 534 -11.41 -11.76 -4.37
C ASN A 534 -12.20 -12.39 -3.22
N GLU A 535 -12.82 -13.56 -3.42
CA GLU A 535 -13.52 -14.30 -2.36
C GLU A 535 -12.56 -14.68 -1.22
N GLU A 536 -11.39 -15.23 -1.55
CA GLU A 536 -10.39 -15.64 -0.54
C GLU A 536 -9.78 -14.44 0.18
N ILE A 537 -9.45 -13.35 -0.52
CA ILE A 537 -8.93 -12.11 0.09
C ILE A 537 -9.98 -11.52 1.06
N MET A 538 -11.25 -11.50 0.66
CA MET A 538 -12.34 -11.02 1.51
C MET A 538 -12.53 -11.91 2.74
N TRP A 539 -12.37 -13.22 2.59
CA TRP A 539 -12.41 -14.15 3.71
C TRP A 539 -11.24 -13.90 4.67
N MET A 540 -10.01 -13.81 4.17
CA MET A 540 -8.81 -13.52 4.98
C MET A 540 -8.92 -12.17 5.70
N ARG A 541 -9.50 -11.16 5.04
CA ARG A 541 -9.79 -9.86 5.64
C ARG A 541 -10.83 -9.96 6.76
N SER A 542 -11.92 -10.69 6.54
CA SER A 542 -13.01 -10.80 7.52
C SER A 542 -12.59 -11.56 8.79
N VAL A 543 -11.68 -12.53 8.68
CA VAL A 543 -11.10 -13.24 9.83
C VAL A 543 -10.00 -12.42 10.52
N GLY A 544 -9.46 -11.39 9.86
CA GLY A 544 -8.41 -10.53 10.40
C GLY A 544 -6.99 -11.06 10.21
N LEU A 545 -6.76 -12.03 9.31
CA LEU A 545 -5.42 -12.52 8.99
C LEU A 545 -4.53 -11.40 8.45
N LEU A 546 -5.07 -10.57 7.56
CA LEU A 546 -4.36 -9.43 6.98
C LEU A 546 -3.87 -8.43 8.04
N SER A 547 -4.66 -8.18 9.10
CA SER A 547 -4.25 -7.25 10.16
C SER A 547 -3.22 -7.84 11.11
N VAL A 548 -3.18 -9.17 11.26
CA VAL A 548 -2.14 -9.87 12.01
C VAL A 548 -0.82 -9.81 11.25
N TRP A 549 -0.82 -10.11 9.94
CA TRP A 549 0.39 -10.03 9.13
C TRP A 549 0.91 -8.61 8.99
N SER A 550 0.03 -7.62 8.85
CA SER A 550 0.45 -6.21 8.83
C SER A 550 1.10 -5.83 10.16
N ARG A 551 0.57 -6.27 11.31
CA ARG A 551 1.20 -5.98 12.61
C ARG A 551 2.58 -6.64 12.78
N TRP A 552 2.79 -7.83 12.22
CA TRP A 552 4.08 -8.52 12.29
C TRP A 552 5.15 -7.85 11.44
N GLU A 553 4.81 -7.47 10.20
CA GLU A 553 5.80 -6.91 9.27
C GLU A 553 5.91 -5.38 9.36
N LEU A 554 4.80 -4.69 9.68
CA LEU A 554 4.61 -3.23 9.64
C LEU A 554 4.16 -2.68 11.00
N SER A 555 4.86 -3.03 12.07
CA SER A 555 4.51 -2.52 13.41
C SER A 555 4.75 -1.00 13.51
N GLU A 556 3.68 -0.24 13.75
CA GLU A 556 3.77 1.21 14.01
C GLU A 556 4.61 1.56 15.25
N SER A 557 4.95 0.58 16.10
CA SER A 557 5.88 0.78 17.22
C SER A 557 7.24 1.32 16.75
N TYR A 558 7.67 1.01 15.53
CA TYR A 558 8.92 1.52 14.95
C TYR A 558 8.84 2.99 14.52
N LEU A 559 7.65 3.60 14.50
CA LEU A 559 7.47 5.05 14.33
C LEU A 559 7.54 5.80 15.65
N ARG A 560 7.28 5.12 16.78
CA ARG A 560 7.40 5.73 18.10
C ARG A 560 8.82 5.50 18.59
N ASN A 561 9.57 6.59 18.78
CA ASN A 561 10.89 6.54 19.40
C ASN A 561 10.79 6.25 20.91
N GLU A 562 10.25 5.09 21.30
CA GLU A 562 10.00 4.74 22.71
C GLU A 562 11.28 4.38 23.48
N GLN A 563 12.43 4.25 22.81
CA GLN A 563 13.64 3.66 23.41
C GLN A 563 14.88 4.55 23.50
N SER A 564 14.83 5.81 23.07
CA SER A 564 16.03 6.67 23.15
C SER A 564 16.21 7.31 24.53
N PHE A 565 16.60 6.51 25.52
CA PHE A 565 17.45 7.03 26.59
C PHE A 565 18.85 7.23 26.01
N GLN A 566 19.04 8.28 25.21
CA GLN A 566 20.36 8.63 24.73
C GLN A 566 21.18 9.16 25.91
N VAL A 567 22.34 8.53 26.13
CA VAL A 567 23.30 8.96 27.14
C VAL A 567 23.93 10.25 26.65
N LEU A 568 23.86 11.31 27.48
CA LEU A 568 24.34 12.63 27.10
C LEU A 568 25.82 12.57 26.70
N GLY A 569 26.11 12.89 25.45
CA GLY A 569 27.46 12.80 24.90
C GLY A 569 28.34 13.98 25.31
N THR A 570 29.66 13.81 25.20
CA THR A 570 30.61 14.94 25.35
C THR A 570 30.39 16.04 24.32
N MET A 571 29.90 15.67 23.12
CA MET A 571 29.58 16.60 22.04
C MET A 571 28.43 17.54 22.42
N GLU A 572 27.39 17.03 23.09
CA GLU A 572 26.23 17.83 23.50
C GLU A 572 26.58 18.85 24.57
N LEU A 573 27.60 18.58 25.39
CA LEU A 573 28.11 19.48 26.44
C LEU A 573 29.19 20.45 25.96
N TYR A 574 29.60 20.39 24.69
CA TYR A 574 30.72 21.18 24.15
C TYR A 574 30.59 22.68 24.43
N ALA A 575 29.40 23.26 24.26
CA ALA A 575 29.17 24.68 24.52
C ALA A 575 29.47 25.08 25.98
N ILE A 576 29.18 24.21 26.95
CA ILE A 576 29.46 24.48 28.36
C ILE A 576 30.97 24.52 28.60
N PHE A 577 31.70 23.55 28.05
CA PHE A 577 33.17 23.54 28.11
C PHE A 577 33.78 24.78 27.46
N LEU A 578 33.24 25.21 26.31
CA LEU A 578 33.70 26.41 25.63
C LEU A 578 33.44 27.67 26.47
N MET A 579 32.26 27.80 27.09
CA MET A 579 31.93 28.96 27.95
C MET A 579 32.85 29.04 29.17
N VAL A 580 33.18 27.89 29.80
CA VAL A 580 34.14 27.84 30.90
C VAL A 580 35.53 28.25 30.43
N LEU A 581 35.99 27.75 29.28
CA LEU A 581 37.29 28.10 28.72
C LEU A 581 37.40 29.60 28.44
N VAL A 582 36.39 30.19 27.81
CA VAL A 582 36.33 31.64 27.54
C VAL A 582 36.33 32.43 28.84
N GLY A 583 35.54 32.02 29.84
CA GLY A 583 35.53 32.65 31.16
C GLY A 583 36.89 32.63 31.85
N LEU A 584 37.61 31.52 31.80
CA LEU A 584 38.97 31.39 32.34
C LEU A 584 39.97 32.29 31.60
N ILE A 585 39.87 32.39 30.27
CA ILE A 585 40.72 33.27 29.46
C ILE A 585 40.48 34.73 29.83
N VAL A 586 39.22 35.16 29.94
CA VAL A 586 38.88 36.53 30.35
C VAL A 586 39.39 36.81 31.77
N GLY A 587 39.20 35.87 32.70
CA GLY A 587 39.73 35.97 34.05
C GLY A 587 41.25 36.10 34.09
N LEU A 588 41.97 35.31 33.29
CA LEU A 588 43.42 35.40 33.13
C LEU A 588 43.84 36.77 32.59
N LEU A 589 43.12 37.30 31.59
CA LEU A 589 43.38 38.61 30.99
C LEU A 589 43.21 39.75 32.00
N VAL A 590 42.12 39.72 32.78
CA VAL A 590 41.88 40.70 33.86
C VAL A 590 42.97 40.59 34.93
N PHE A 591 43.37 39.39 35.33
CA PHE A 591 44.45 39.18 36.29
C PHE A 591 45.79 39.75 35.79
N ILE A 592 46.13 39.51 34.52
CA ILE A 592 47.34 40.08 33.91
C ILE A 592 47.24 41.62 33.88
N LEU A 593 46.08 42.17 33.52
CA LEU A 593 45.85 43.62 33.52
C LEU A 593 46.01 44.25 34.90
N GLU A 594 45.50 43.61 35.96
CA GLU A 594 45.69 44.04 37.34
C GLU A 594 47.18 44.03 37.72
N LEU A 595 47.92 42.98 37.34
CA LEU A 595 49.36 42.85 37.59
C LEU A 595 50.17 43.93 36.87
N VAL A 596 49.78 44.27 35.64
CA VAL A 596 50.38 45.37 34.88
C VAL A 596 49.99 46.73 35.49
N SER A 597 48.76 46.88 35.99
CA SER A 597 48.31 48.11 36.67
C SER A 597 49.10 48.43 37.93
N MET A 598 49.60 47.40 38.63
CA MET A 598 50.46 47.57 39.80
C MET A 598 51.84 48.14 39.44
N ARG A 599 52.29 48.00 38.18
CA ARG A 599 53.58 48.49 37.69
C ARG A 599 53.51 49.86 37.00
N SER A 600 52.35 50.28 36.50
CA SER A 600 52.18 51.52 35.73
C SER A 600 51.20 52.50 36.40
N ILE A 601 51.70 53.71 36.73
CA ILE A 601 50.92 54.77 37.39
C ILE A 601 49.68 55.18 36.58
N TYR A 602 49.72 55.09 35.25
CA TYR A 602 48.60 55.45 34.37
C TYR A 602 47.43 54.45 34.45
N LEU A 603 47.73 53.15 34.56
CA LEU A 603 46.70 52.11 34.69
C LEU A 603 46.10 52.04 36.10
N ARG A 604 46.86 52.47 37.12
CA ARG A 604 46.36 52.55 38.50
C ARG A 604 45.15 53.48 38.65
N LYS A 605 45.03 54.52 37.82
CA LYS A 605 43.87 55.44 37.78
C LYS A 605 42.60 54.84 37.18
N LEU A 606 42.69 53.72 36.44
CA LEU A 606 41.54 53.08 35.80
C LEU A 606 40.90 51.99 36.68
N PHE A 607 41.69 51.40 37.57
CA PHE A 607 41.29 50.30 38.47
C PHE A 607 41.15 50.70 39.95
N THR A 608 41.28 52.00 40.29
CA THR A 608 40.88 52.56 41.60
C THR A 608 39.65 53.42 41.47
#